data_AF-A0A2E1AEL6-F1
#
_entry.id   AF-A0A2E1AEL6-F1
#
_cell.length_a   1.000
_cell.length_b   1.000
_cell.length_c   1.000
_cell.angle_alpha   90.00
_cell.angle_beta   90.00
_cell.angle_gamma   90.00
#
_symmetry.space_group_name_H-M   'P 1'
#
loop_
_entity.id
_entity.type
_entity.pdbx_description
1 polymer ?
#
loop_
_entity_poly.entity_id
_entity_poly.type
_entity_poly.pdbx_seq_one_letter_code
_entity_poly.pdbx_strand_id
1 'polypeptide(L)'
;MDHAVDYHHLYEGGPFVPTYVLLDEFSTPVSAGSVNGTTADGTGQVRTVTDSANYMSVTEANGLITSTVVAGSAHIWHAGLTTKTGLAIGWRVRILANPQVTVGADSNQSTGLRNGIYFYVSNILRVMFDGVFGSALSKVYSYDTDYDVVVVQRPAGKLVYIRGGAFTTWTLAGVGYVDNHTPVYSGITNIGGAFSASVARAAVLPAYKSDWVTATHVATTTDGQIAAAESGNAIIEHTITAATGVTQELMVRRVDDDNCIIIRMDQAGSTIKVIKKEAGVETELNSAAQTWTNATAYRVHVSLYGSNIITRVELSFKNDTTSTYNQTETGVKVSHAGANLGIWQSNPTDEPLSQLDAFFPA
;
A
#
# COMPACT_ATOMS: atom_id res chain seq x y z
N MET A 1 -4.68 24.73 32.92
CA MET A 1 -6.05 25.26 32.99
C MET A 1 -6.91 24.23 32.32
N ASP A 2 -7.66 23.47 33.12
CA ASP A 2 -8.63 22.49 32.64
C ASP A 2 -9.72 23.20 31.86
N HIS A 3 -9.90 22.85 30.59
CA HIS A 3 -11.06 23.27 29.82
C HIS A 3 -12.15 22.21 29.97
N ALA A 4 -13.16 22.55 30.77
CA ALA A 4 -14.41 21.83 30.84
C ALA A 4 -15.15 21.98 29.50
N VAL A 5 -15.64 20.85 28.96
CA VAL A 5 -16.57 20.83 27.83
C VAL A 5 -17.97 21.08 28.37
N ASP A 6 -18.60 22.18 27.93
CA ASP A 6 -19.96 22.57 28.32
C ASP A 6 -20.96 22.00 27.29
N TYR A 7 -21.95 21.23 27.75
CA TYR A 7 -22.97 20.60 26.89
C TYR A 7 -24.34 21.22 27.16
N HIS A 8 -24.82 22.01 26.18
CA HIS A 8 -26.22 22.43 26.14
C HIS A 8 -27.06 21.40 25.36
N HIS A 9 -27.87 20.63 26.08
CA HIS A 9 -28.94 19.81 25.50
C HIS A 9 -30.14 20.71 25.14
N LEU A 10 -30.43 20.86 23.85
CA LEU A 10 -31.73 21.34 23.35
C LEU A 10 -32.42 20.14 22.68
N TYR A 11 -33.50 19.66 23.28
CA TYR A 11 -34.24 18.47 22.86
C TYR A 11 -35.55 18.90 22.17
N GLU A 12 -35.67 18.70 20.86
CA GLU A 12 -36.94 18.78 20.12
C GLU A 12 -37.15 17.53 19.24
N GLY A 13 -37.82 16.52 19.80
CA GLY A 13 -38.83 15.67 19.13
C GLY A 13 -38.58 14.88 17.83
N GLY A 14 -37.38 14.85 17.23
CA GLY A 14 -37.09 14.07 16.01
C GLY A 14 -36.35 12.73 16.26
N PRO A 15 -36.27 11.81 15.27
CA PRO A 15 -35.39 10.66 15.35
C PRO A 15 -33.94 11.13 15.57
N PHE A 16 -33.31 10.64 16.62
CA PHE A 16 -31.96 11.01 17.04
C PHE A 16 -30.95 10.61 15.96
N VAL A 17 -30.44 11.59 15.23
CA VAL A 17 -29.23 11.44 14.41
C VAL A 17 -28.09 12.03 15.24
N PRO A 18 -27.19 11.20 15.81
CA PRO A 18 -26.05 11.72 16.55
C PRO A 18 -25.25 12.64 15.63
N THR A 19 -25.02 13.87 16.09
CA THR A 19 -24.20 14.85 15.40
C THR A 19 -22.90 15.00 16.17
N TYR A 20 -21.78 14.69 15.52
CA TYR A 20 -20.46 14.78 16.12
C TYR A 20 -19.77 16.08 15.69
N VAL A 21 -19.08 16.74 16.64
CA VAL A 21 -18.22 17.89 16.39
C VAL A 21 -16.78 17.40 16.33
N LEU A 22 -16.15 17.50 15.16
CA LEU A 22 -14.71 17.31 15.01
C LEU A 22 -14.01 18.67 15.01
N LEU A 23 -13.12 18.88 15.97
CA LEU A 23 -12.27 20.07 16.05
C LEU A 23 -11.02 19.87 15.20
N ASP A 24 -10.64 20.91 14.46
CA ASP A 24 -9.51 20.91 13.56
C ASP A 24 -8.30 21.59 14.24
N GLU A 25 -7.19 20.87 14.44
CA GLU A 25 -5.98 21.39 15.12
C GLU A 25 -4.89 21.85 14.13
N PHE A 26 -5.27 22.50 13.02
CA PHE A 26 -4.26 23.14 12.17
C PHE A 26 -3.71 24.41 12.84
N SER A 27 -2.42 24.39 13.19
CA SER A 27 -1.69 25.54 13.76
C SER A 27 -0.97 26.41 12.73
N THR A 28 -1.25 26.27 11.43
CA THR A 28 -0.51 26.97 10.37
C THR A 28 -1.26 28.17 9.79
N PRO A 29 -0.54 29.25 9.41
CA PRO A 29 -1.09 30.40 8.72
C PRO A 29 -1.31 30.04 7.23
N VAL A 30 -2.22 29.12 6.97
CA VAL A 30 -2.62 28.80 5.60
C VAL A 30 -3.66 29.83 5.16
N SER A 31 -3.49 30.40 3.97
CA SER A 31 -4.43 31.39 3.43
C SER A 31 -5.86 30.82 3.35
N ALA A 32 -6.87 31.60 3.73
CA ALA A 32 -8.27 31.21 3.72
C ALA A 32 -8.67 30.41 2.46
N GLY A 33 -9.30 29.25 2.65
CA GLY A 33 -9.77 28.38 1.57
C GLY A 33 -8.82 27.25 1.13
N SER A 34 -7.62 27.15 1.72
CA SER A 34 -6.61 26.16 1.31
C SER A 34 -6.84 24.72 1.81
N VAL A 35 -7.78 24.50 2.73
CA VAL A 35 -8.22 23.14 3.12
C VAL A 35 -9.70 22.99 2.78
N ASN A 36 -9.99 22.27 1.69
CA ASN A 36 -11.34 21.97 1.21
C ASN A 36 -12.28 23.20 1.04
N GLY A 37 -11.74 24.38 0.69
CA GLY A 37 -12.55 25.59 0.52
C GLY A 37 -13.13 26.17 1.81
N THR A 38 -12.65 25.71 2.98
CA THR A 38 -13.06 26.22 4.30
C THR A 38 -11.95 27.07 4.94
N THR A 39 -12.35 28.11 5.68
CA THR A 39 -11.42 29.01 6.38
C THR A 39 -10.86 28.31 7.62
N ALA A 40 -9.56 28.01 7.65
CA ALA A 40 -8.88 27.69 8.90
C ALA A 40 -8.45 29.02 9.55
N ASP A 41 -9.34 29.65 10.30
CA ASP A 41 -9.10 30.96 10.94
C ASP A 41 -8.59 30.85 12.39
N GLY A 42 -8.29 29.64 12.86
CA GLY A 42 -7.84 29.40 14.24
C GLY A 42 -8.95 29.57 15.29
N THR A 43 -10.23 29.68 14.88
CA THR A 43 -11.36 29.84 15.81
C THR A 43 -12.04 28.53 16.21
N GLY A 44 -11.53 27.38 15.75
CA GLY A 44 -12.13 26.07 16.04
C GLY A 44 -13.44 25.85 15.27
N GLN A 45 -13.41 25.99 13.95
CA GLN A 45 -14.60 25.77 13.12
C GLN A 45 -15.20 24.38 13.33
N VAL A 46 -16.52 24.34 13.54
CA VAL A 46 -17.30 23.12 13.72
C VAL A 46 -17.53 22.47 12.36
N ARG A 47 -17.07 21.22 12.19
CA ARG A 47 -17.43 20.38 11.04
C ARG A 47 -18.53 19.39 11.45
N THR A 48 -19.62 19.37 10.69
CA THR A 48 -20.70 18.40 10.84
C THR A 48 -20.32 17.09 10.17
N VAL A 49 -20.27 16.00 10.94
CA VAL A 49 -20.20 14.64 10.39
C VAL A 49 -21.58 14.01 10.48
N THR A 50 -22.12 13.58 9.34
CA THR A 50 -23.40 12.86 9.28
C THR A 50 -23.14 11.36 9.33
N ASP A 51 -23.48 10.74 10.44
CA ASP A 51 -23.53 9.28 10.57
C ASP A 51 -24.92 8.78 10.17
N SER A 52 -25.16 8.64 8.86
CA SER A 52 -26.48 8.27 8.33
C SER A 52 -26.92 6.85 8.71
N ALA A 53 -26.01 6.02 9.24
CA ALA A 53 -26.26 4.61 9.51
C ALA A 53 -25.93 4.20 10.96
N ASN A 54 -25.63 5.17 11.84
CA ASN A 54 -25.28 4.95 13.25
C ASN A 54 -24.07 3.99 13.44
N TYR A 55 -23.07 4.07 12.56
CA TYR A 55 -21.88 3.21 12.59
C TYR A 55 -20.66 3.86 13.25
N MET A 56 -20.71 5.16 13.51
CA MET A 56 -19.64 5.94 14.10
C MET A 56 -19.91 6.15 15.58
N SER A 57 -18.94 5.81 16.42
CA SER A 57 -18.88 6.28 17.80
C SER A 57 -17.62 7.13 17.98
N VAL A 58 -17.78 8.34 18.50
CA VAL A 58 -16.67 9.20 18.90
C VAL A 58 -16.56 9.09 20.41
N THR A 59 -15.46 8.50 20.90
CA THR A 59 -15.21 8.42 22.34
C THR A 59 -14.50 9.68 22.82
N GLU A 60 -14.94 10.19 23.98
CA GLU A 60 -14.71 11.56 24.48
C GLU A 60 -13.23 11.97 24.68
N ALA A 61 -12.28 11.02 24.61
CA ALA A 61 -10.92 11.31 25.01
C ALA A 61 -9.98 11.82 23.91
N ASN A 62 -10.19 11.54 22.60
CA ASN A 62 -9.13 11.79 21.59
C ASN A 62 -9.62 11.97 20.12
N GLY A 63 -10.88 12.33 19.86
CA GLY A 63 -11.37 12.43 18.47
C GLY A 63 -11.32 11.09 17.73
N LEU A 64 -11.40 10.00 18.50
CA LEU A 64 -11.18 8.64 18.03
C LEU A 64 -12.44 8.12 17.36
N ILE A 65 -12.35 7.80 16.06
CA ILE A 65 -13.44 7.10 15.39
C ILE A 65 -13.33 5.62 15.72
N THR A 66 -14.27 5.11 16.50
CA THR A 66 -14.40 3.68 16.82
C THR A 66 -15.61 3.09 16.09
N SER A 67 -15.38 1.93 15.48
CA SER A 67 -16.45 1.09 14.94
C SER A 67 -16.49 -0.21 15.74
N THR A 68 -17.63 -0.49 16.36
CA THR A 68 -17.90 -1.74 17.12
C THR A 68 -18.80 -2.71 16.34
N VAL A 69 -19.13 -2.38 15.10
CA VAL A 69 -20.07 -3.14 14.28
C VAL A 69 -19.37 -4.41 13.77
N VAL A 70 -19.86 -5.56 14.23
CA VAL A 70 -19.36 -6.89 13.86
C VAL A 70 -19.95 -7.36 12.51
N ALA A 71 -20.96 -6.67 11.97
CA ALA A 71 -21.57 -6.97 10.66
C ALA A 71 -22.21 -5.73 10.03
N GLY A 72 -21.67 -5.31 8.88
CA GLY A 72 -22.06 -4.11 8.14
C GLY A 72 -20.82 -3.32 7.76
N SER A 73 -20.54 -3.17 6.47
CA SER A 73 -19.33 -2.50 5.99
C SER A 73 -19.36 -1.03 6.39
N ALA A 74 -18.76 -0.69 7.52
CA ALA A 74 -18.61 0.69 7.94
C ALA A 74 -17.52 1.31 7.07
N HIS A 75 -17.85 2.42 6.40
CA HIS A 75 -16.94 3.11 5.51
C HIS A 75 -16.85 4.58 5.92
N ILE A 76 -15.64 5.13 5.89
CA ILE A 76 -15.39 6.55 6.06
C ILE A 76 -14.61 6.99 4.83
N TRP A 77 -15.14 7.97 4.10
CA TRP A 77 -14.45 8.62 3.00
C TRP A 77 -14.37 10.12 3.25
N HIS A 78 -13.23 10.72 2.91
CA HIS A 78 -13.09 12.16 2.80
C HIS A 78 -13.60 12.65 1.45
N ALA A 79 -13.72 13.97 1.34
CA ALA A 79 -13.99 14.64 0.07
C ALA A 79 -12.99 14.21 -1.02
N GLY A 80 -13.48 14.14 -2.26
CA GLY A 80 -12.66 13.76 -3.40
C GLY A 80 -11.53 14.75 -3.64
N LEU A 81 -10.32 14.23 -3.79
CA LEU A 81 -9.12 14.98 -4.10
C LEU A 81 -8.79 14.82 -5.58
N THR A 82 -8.31 15.87 -6.22
CA THR A 82 -7.74 15.74 -7.58
C THR A 82 -6.43 14.99 -7.48
N THR A 83 -6.31 13.91 -8.25
CA THR A 83 -5.07 13.10 -8.26
C THR A 83 -3.93 13.87 -8.86
N LYS A 84 -2.78 13.83 -8.18
CA LYS A 84 -1.51 14.40 -8.61
C LYS A 84 -0.41 13.45 -8.21
N THR A 85 0.64 13.38 -9.02
CA THR A 85 1.88 12.70 -8.62
C THR A 85 2.39 13.27 -7.30
N GLY A 86 2.76 12.38 -6.38
CA GLY A 86 3.21 12.71 -5.04
C GLY A 86 2.10 13.01 -4.04
N LEU A 87 0.82 13.00 -4.44
CA LEU A 87 -0.30 13.10 -3.49
C LEU A 87 -0.25 11.90 -2.55
N ALA A 88 0.11 12.14 -1.31
CA ALA A 88 0.07 11.19 -0.22
C ALA A 88 -1.24 11.34 0.55
N ILE A 89 -1.83 10.19 0.86
CA ILE A 89 -3.00 10.05 1.71
C ILE A 89 -2.60 9.10 2.82
N GLY A 90 -2.81 9.47 4.08
CA GLY A 90 -2.48 8.55 5.16
C GLY A 90 -3.36 8.68 6.39
N TRP A 91 -3.24 7.64 7.21
CA TRP A 91 -3.99 7.43 8.44
C TRP A 91 -3.09 6.87 9.53
N ARG A 92 -3.37 7.23 10.79
CA ARG A 92 -2.92 6.46 11.95
C ARG A 92 -4.05 5.56 12.41
N VAL A 93 -3.79 4.27 12.54
CA VAL A 93 -4.80 3.25 12.86
C VAL A 93 -4.29 2.32 13.94
N ARG A 94 -5.10 2.07 14.96
CA ARG A 94 -4.90 1.04 15.96
C ARG A 94 -5.88 -0.10 15.75
N ILE A 95 -5.36 -1.31 15.66
CA ILE A 95 -6.18 -2.50 15.47
C ILE A 95 -6.46 -3.16 16.82
N LEU A 96 -7.72 -3.29 17.22
CA LEU A 96 -8.09 -3.75 18.57
C LEU A 96 -8.48 -5.24 18.59
N ALA A 97 -9.29 -5.71 17.63
CA ALA A 97 -9.69 -7.12 17.54
C ALA A 97 -10.22 -7.50 16.14
N ASN A 98 -10.05 -8.77 15.74
CA ASN A 98 -10.66 -9.42 14.55
C ASN A 98 -10.72 -8.57 13.27
N PRO A 99 -9.60 -8.04 12.77
CA PRO A 99 -9.66 -6.99 11.79
C PRO A 99 -9.98 -7.54 10.41
N GLN A 100 -10.90 -6.82 9.79
CA GLN A 100 -11.07 -6.78 8.35
C GLN A 100 -11.14 -5.31 7.98
N VAL A 101 -10.06 -4.60 8.31
CA VAL A 101 -9.95 -3.15 8.22
C VAL A 101 -9.02 -2.81 7.06
N THR A 102 -9.51 -2.01 6.13
CA THR A 102 -8.72 -1.49 5.02
C THR A 102 -8.53 0.00 5.20
N VAL A 103 -7.32 0.48 4.99
CA VAL A 103 -6.95 1.90 5.10
C VAL A 103 -6.22 2.33 3.84
N GLY A 104 -6.62 3.45 3.25
CA GLY A 104 -5.96 3.96 2.04
C GLY A 104 -6.85 4.86 1.18
N ALA A 105 -6.91 4.53 -0.11
CA ALA A 105 -7.47 5.38 -1.16
C ALA A 105 -8.46 4.62 -2.06
N ASP A 106 -9.55 5.28 -2.39
CA ASP A 106 -10.63 4.79 -3.23
C ASP A 106 -10.88 5.71 -4.44
N SER A 107 -11.58 5.22 -5.45
CA SER A 107 -11.90 5.96 -6.68
C SER A 107 -13.39 6.22 -6.88
N ASN A 108 -14.29 5.54 -6.15
CA ASN A 108 -15.72 5.59 -6.45
C ASN A 108 -16.69 5.53 -5.26
N GLN A 109 -16.22 5.34 -4.02
CA GLN A 109 -17.03 5.33 -2.80
C GLN A 109 -18.17 4.28 -2.81
N SER A 110 -18.03 3.17 -3.55
CA SER A 110 -19.18 2.28 -3.79
C SER A 110 -19.18 0.98 -2.97
N THR A 111 -18.03 0.33 -2.78
CA THR A 111 -17.99 -1.08 -2.30
C THR A 111 -16.84 -1.40 -1.34
N GLY A 112 -15.91 -0.47 -1.14
CA GLY A 112 -14.69 -0.68 -0.38
C GLY A 112 -13.56 0.17 -0.96
N LEU A 113 -12.45 0.30 -0.23
CA LEU A 113 -11.29 0.97 -0.82
C LEU A 113 -10.76 0.13 -1.98
N ARG A 114 -10.09 0.78 -2.92
CA ARG A 114 -9.39 0.07 -4.01
C ARG A 114 -7.91 -0.08 -3.75
N ASN A 115 -7.31 0.77 -2.92
CA ASN A 115 -5.87 0.76 -2.70
C ASN A 115 -5.52 1.02 -1.25
N GLY A 116 -4.49 0.33 -0.76
CA GLY A 116 -3.94 0.59 0.56
C GLY A 116 -3.55 -0.68 1.29
N ILE A 117 -3.63 -0.63 2.62
CA ILE A 117 -3.31 -1.73 3.51
C ILE A 117 -4.60 -2.37 4.02
N TYR A 118 -4.65 -3.69 3.98
CA TYR A 118 -5.72 -4.50 4.55
C TYR A 118 -5.19 -5.30 5.74
N PHE A 119 -5.63 -4.91 6.94
CA PHE A 119 -5.45 -5.65 8.19
C PHE A 119 -6.49 -6.77 8.22
N TYR A 120 -6.03 -8.01 8.04
CA TYR A 120 -6.86 -9.20 7.93
C TYR A 120 -6.75 -10.07 9.19
N VAL A 121 -7.70 -10.97 9.35
CA VAL A 121 -7.73 -11.92 10.47
C VAL A 121 -6.42 -12.72 10.59
N SER A 122 -6.13 -13.20 11.80
CA SER A 122 -4.91 -13.94 12.14
C SER A 122 -3.61 -13.14 11.94
N ASN A 123 -3.65 -11.82 12.17
CA ASN A 123 -2.47 -10.97 12.15
C ASN A 123 -1.84 -10.81 10.76
N ILE A 124 -2.62 -11.11 9.70
CA ILE A 124 -2.16 -11.06 8.32
C ILE A 124 -2.31 -9.64 7.76
N LEU A 125 -1.23 -9.08 7.22
CA LEU A 125 -1.26 -7.82 6.51
C LEU A 125 -1.21 -8.05 5.01
N ARG A 126 -2.09 -7.40 4.24
CA ARG A 126 -2.09 -7.47 2.77
C ARG A 126 -2.05 -6.06 2.19
N VAL A 127 -1.47 -5.93 1.00
CA VAL A 127 -1.62 -4.72 0.19
C VAL A 127 -2.70 -4.93 -0.83
N MET A 128 -3.54 -3.93 -1.05
CA MET A 128 -4.57 -3.94 -2.07
C MET A 128 -4.26 -2.90 -3.14
N PHE A 129 -4.48 -3.28 -4.40
CA PHE A 129 -4.47 -2.37 -5.54
C PHE A 129 -5.66 -2.70 -6.44
N ASP A 130 -6.37 -1.69 -6.92
CA ASP A 130 -7.55 -1.85 -7.76
C ASP A 130 -8.63 -2.82 -7.18
N GLY A 131 -8.80 -2.82 -5.86
CA GLY A 131 -9.74 -3.71 -5.16
C GLY A 131 -9.31 -5.18 -5.10
N VAL A 132 -8.12 -5.51 -5.61
CA VAL A 132 -7.57 -6.87 -5.59
C VAL A 132 -6.60 -7.01 -4.43
N PHE A 133 -6.87 -7.95 -3.53
CA PHE A 133 -5.96 -8.26 -2.43
C PHE A 133 -4.70 -8.95 -2.93
N GLY A 134 -3.56 -8.39 -2.55
CA GLY A 134 -2.28 -9.04 -2.65
C GLY A 134 -2.10 -10.18 -1.64
N SER A 135 -0.96 -10.86 -1.77
CA SER A 135 -0.48 -11.79 -0.76
C SER A 135 -0.19 -11.14 0.57
N ALA A 136 -0.10 -12.01 1.58
CA ALA A 136 0.35 -11.64 2.91
C ALA A 136 1.79 -11.11 2.87
N LEU A 137 2.01 -9.98 3.54
CA LEU A 137 3.34 -9.51 3.89
C LEU A 137 3.94 -10.49 4.92
N SER A 138 5.26 -10.64 4.90
CA SER A 138 5.94 -11.60 5.81
C SER A 138 5.89 -11.16 7.27
N LYS A 139 5.83 -9.85 7.51
CA LYS A 139 5.64 -9.27 8.83
C LYS A 139 4.14 -9.22 9.15
N VAL A 140 3.80 -9.75 10.32
CA VAL A 140 2.46 -9.68 10.90
C VAL A 140 2.28 -8.38 11.66
N TYR A 141 1.05 -7.88 11.72
CA TYR A 141 0.69 -6.77 12.61
C TYR A 141 0.25 -7.32 13.97
N SER A 142 0.49 -6.58 15.04
CA SER A 142 0.01 -6.84 16.39
C SER A 142 -1.25 -6.02 16.72
N TYR A 143 -2.11 -6.59 17.58
CA TYR A 143 -3.23 -5.88 18.19
C TYR A 143 -2.74 -4.80 19.17
N ASP A 144 -3.63 -3.85 19.48
CA ASP A 144 -3.38 -2.70 20.37
C ASP A 144 -2.09 -1.95 20.04
N THR A 145 -1.79 -1.85 18.75
CA THR A 145 -0.59 -1.18 18.23
C THR A 145 -1.02 -0.15 17.20
N ASP A 146 -0.45 1.04 17.29
CA ASP A 146 -0.65 2.10 16.29
C ASP A 146 0.20 1.82 15.04
N TYR A 147 -0.42 1.97 13.88
CA TYR A 147 0.23 1.93 12.57
C TYR A 147 -0.05 3.21 11.82
N ASP A 148 1.00 3.82 11.30
CA ASP A 148 0.90 4.87 10.29
C ASP A 148 0.89 4.21 8.91
N VAL A 149 -0.12 4.49 8.10
CA VAL A 149 -0.26 3.97 6.73
C VAL A 149 -0.31 5.15 5.77
N VAL A 150 0.48 5.09 4.69
CA VAL A 150 0.48 6.11 3.63
C VAL A 150 0.34 5.46 2.26
N VAL A 151 -0.58 5.96 1.45
CA VAL A 151 -0.68 5.68 0.02
C VAL A 151 -0.21 6.92 -0.74
N VAL A 152 0.86 6.80 -1.52
CA VAL A 152 1.41 7.89 -2.34
C VAL A 152 1.12 7.64 -3.82
N GLN A 153 0.50 8.61 -4.49
CA GLN A 153 0.21 8.57 -5.92
C GLN A 153 1.49 8.71 -6.74
N ARG A 154 1.67 7.86 -7.75
CA ARG A 154 2.73 7.91 -8.77
C ARG A 154 2.13 8.34 -10.11
N PRO A 155 2.93 8.77 -11.10
CA PRO A 155 2.43 8.92 -12.48
C PRO A 155 1.74 7.67 -13.03
N ALA A 156 2.21 6.48 -12.64
CA ALA A 156 1.66 5.16 -12.93
C ALA A 156 1.52 4.35 -11.63
N GLY A 157 0.32 4.41 -11.04
CA GLY A 157 -0.08 3.68 -9.84
C GLY A 157 0.31 4.34 -8.52
N LYS A 158 0.62 3.53 -7.50
CA LYS A 158 0.70 3.99 -6.10
C LYS A 158 1.79 3.27 -5.34
N LEU A 159 2.38 3.93 -4.35
CA LEU A 159 3.23 3.32 -3.32
C LEU A 159 2.40 3.18 -2.05
N VAL A 160 2.57 2.09 -1.33
CA VAL A 160 1.93 1.88 -0.03
C VAL A 160 3.00 1.66 1.02
N TYR A 161 3.04 2.53 2.02
CA TYR A 161 3.97 2.48 3.14
C TYR A 161 3.24 2.20 4.45
N ILE A 162 3.93 1.54 5.37
CA ILE A 162 3.47 1.31 6.75
C ILE A 162 4.62 1.48 7.74
N ARG A 163 4.33 2.02 8.93
CA ARG A 163 5.22 2.07 10.10
C ARG A 163 4.39 1.76 11.36
N GLY A 164 5.00 1.19 12.40
CA GLY A 164 4.35 0.79 13.65
C GLY A 164 4.54 -0.71 13.96
N GLY A 165 4.54 -1.08 15.23
CA GLY A 165 4.73 -2.48 15.66
C GLY A 165 6.01 -3.12 15.11
N ALA A 166 5.86 -4.20 14.34
CA ALA A 166 6.99 -4.90 13.67
C ALA A 166 7.65 -4.08 12.53
N PHE A 167 7.06 -2.95 12.14
CA PHE A 167 7.54 -2.01 11.13
C PHE A 167 8.15 -0.78 11.82
N THR A 168 9.31 -0.94 12.46
CA THR A 168 9.95 0.11 13.27
C THR A 168 10.37 1.35 12.47
N THR A 169 10.47 1.24 11.15
CA THR A 169 10.69 2.32 10.18
C THR A 169 9.63 2.25 9.10
N TRP A 170 9.55 3.28 8.23
CA TRP A 170 8.71 3.20 7.04
C TRP A 170 9.12 2.00 6.18
N THR A 171 8.21 1.04 6.07
CA THR A 171 8.33 -0.12 5.19
C THR A 171 7.44 0.09 3.97
N LEU A 172 8.03 0.03 2.78
CA LEU A 172 7.32 -0.08 1.52
C LEU A 172 6.65 -1.47 1.46
N ALA A 173 5.34 -1.47 1.67
CA ALA A 173 4.52 -2.67 1.66
C ALA A 173 4.15 -3.11 0.24
N GLY A 174 4.06 -2.18 -0.70
CA GLY A 174 3.69 -2.51 -2.07
C GLY A 174 3.86 -1.38 -3.07
N VAL A 175 4.02 -1.78 -4.32
CA VAL A 175 4.09 -0.90 -5.50
C VAL A 175 3.00 -1.34 -6.46
N GLY A 176 2.02 -0.47 -6.68
CA GLY A 176 0.96 -0.61 -7.67
C GLY A 176 1.22 0.27 -8.88
N TYR A 177 0.67 -0.10 -10.02
CA TYR A 177 1.00 0.46 -11.35
C TYR A 177 -0.23 0.81 -12.19
N VAL A 178 -1.40 0.75 -11.55
CA VAL A 178 -2.71 1.09 -12.13
C VAL A 178 -3.50 1.94 -11.14
N ASP A 179 -4.74 2.28 -11.51
CA ASP A 179 -5.73 2.89 -10.62
C ASP A 179 -5.43 4.34 -10.22
N ASN A 180 -4.90 5.12 -11.17
CA ASN A 180 -4.74 6.58 -11.04
C ASN A 180 -6.04 7.32 -11.37
N HIS A 181 -7.12 6.99 -10.68
CA HIS A 181 -8.40 7.65 -10.87
C HIS A 181 -8.40 9.07 -10.31
N THR A 182 -9.23 9.94 -10.90
CA THR A 182 -9.64 11.23 -10.34
C THR A 182 -11.16 11.28 -10.32
N PRO A 183 -11.79 11.71 -9.21
CA PRO A 183 -11.16 12.03 -7.93
C PRO A 183 -10.62 10.79 -7.20
N VAL A 184 -9.74 11.01 -6.21
CA VAL A 184 -9.32 10.00 -5.24
C VAL A 184 -9.87 10.35 -3.86
N TYR A 185 -10.41 9.36 -3.16
CA TYR A 185 -11.01 9.52 -1.85
C TYR A 185 -10.15 8.83 -0.80
N SER A 186 -9.67 9.58 0.20
CA SER A 186 -9.06 8.98 1.38
C SER A 186 -10.13 8.25 2.18
N GLY A 187 -9.86 7.04 2.66
CA GLY A 187 -10.84 6.35 3.48
C GLY A 187 -10.31 5.20 4.31
N ILE A 188 -11.21 4.70 5.16
CA ILE A 188 -11.08 3.49 5.96
C ILE A 188 -12.36 2.68 5.83
N THR A 189 -12.24 1.37 5.70
CA THR A 189 -13.40 0.47 5.57
C THR A 189 -13.24 -0.71 6.50
N ASN A 190 -14.30 -1.08 7.19
CA ASN A 190 -14.29 -2.13 8.20
C ASN A 190 -15.44 -3.09 7.98
N ILE A 191 -15.11 -4.38 7.84
CA ILE A 191 -16.09 -5.43 7.53
C ILE A 191 -16.41 -6.30 8.77
N GLY A 192 -15.66 -6.17 9.87
CA GLY A 192 -15.94 -6.97 11.07
C GLY A 192 -14.94 -6.87 12.22
N GLY A 193 -14.12 -5.83 12.28
CA GLY A 193 -13.09 -5.64 13.31
C GLY A 193 -13.33 -4.45 14.21
N ALA A 194 -12.79 -4.52 15.44
CA ALA A 194 -12.67 -3.34 16.28
C ALA A 194 -11.36 -2.63 15.92
N PHE A 195 -11.45 -1.35 15.60
CA PHE A 195 -10.29 -0.49 15.35
C PHE A 195 -10.55 0.88 15.93
N SER A 196 -9.47 1.62 16.04
CA SER A 196 -9.53 3.05 16.20
C SER A 196 -8.65 3.72 15.16
N ALA A 197 -9.07 4.88 14.66
CA ALA A 197 -8.29 5.63 13.69
C ALA A 197 -8.23 7.09 14.11
N SER A 198 -7.06 7.69 13.89
CA SER A 198 -6.80 9.09 14.08
C SER A 198 -6.06 9.64 12.86
N VAL A 199 -6.14 10.96 12.69
CA VAL A 199 -5.32 11.70 11.72
C VAL A 199 -5.45 11.20 10.28
N ALA A 200 -6.48 11.67 9.57
CA ALA A 200 -6.52 11.58 8.11
C ALA A 200 -5.76 12.78 7.50
N ARG A 201 -4.66 12.52 6.82
CA ARG A 201 -3.86 13.56 6.16
C ARG A 201 -3.86 13.36 4.65
N ALA A 202 -3.83 14.46 3.93
CA ALA A 202 -3.59 14.49 2.50
C ALA A 202 -2.67 15.66 2.16
N ALA A 203 -1.55 15.39 1.51
CA ALA A 203 -0.59 16.40 1.08
C ALA A 203 0.18 15.92 -0.15
N VAL A 204 0.67 16.85 -0.97
CA VAL A 204 1.60 16.50 -2.05
C VAL A 204 3.02 16.48 -1.47
N LEU A 205 3.67 15.33 -1.54
CA LEU A 205 5.05 15.13 -1.10
C LEU A 205 6.02 15.46 -2.26
N PRO A 206 6.81 16.55 -2.17
CA PRO A 206 7.63 17.01 -3.28
C PRO A 206 8.74 16.05 -3.72
N ALA A 207 9.16 15.11 -2.87
CA ALA A 207 10.14 14.09 -3.26
C ALA A 207 9.53 13.01 -4.18
N TYR A 208 8.21 12.83 -4.16
CA TYR A 208 7.50 11.77 -4.87
C TYR A 208 7.03 12.19 -6.26
N LYS A 209 7.95 12.69 -7.08
CA LYS A 209 7.65 13.28 -8.40
C LYS A 209 7.76 12.32 -9.59
N SER A 210 8.28 11.11 -9.41
CA SER A 210 8.51 10.15 -10.48
C SER A 210 7.91 8.79 -10.16
N ASP A 211 7.71 7.97 -11.21
CA ASP A 211 7.26 6.59 -11.04
C ASP A 211 8.24 5.77 -10.22
N TRP A 212 9.52 6.08 -10.29
CA TRP A 212 10.57 5.27 -9.70
C TRP A 212 11.18 5.91 -8.46
N VAL A 213 10.45 6.82 -7.81
CA VAL A 213 10.88 7.36 -6.53
C VAL A 213 11.14 6.22 -5.55
N THR A 214 12.25 6.34 -4.79
CA THR A 214 12.81 5.33 -3.88
C THR A 214 13.19 3.99 -4.52
N ALA A 215 13.19 3.86 -5.85
CA ALA A 215 13.80 2.71 -6.50
C ALA A 215 15.32 2.89 -6.49
N THR A 216 16.05 1.87 -6.06
CA THR A 216 17.52 1.88 -6.00
C THR A 216 18.16 1.52 -7.34
N HIS A 217 17.35 0.95 -8.24
CA HIS A 217 17.74 0.74 -9.62
C HIS A 217 16.58 1.05 -10.55
N VAL A 218 16.87 1.78 -11.63
CA VAL A 218 15.93 2.08 -12.72
C VAL A 218 16.73 2.15 -14.01
N ALA A 219 16.51 1.19 -14.89
CA ALA A 219 17.16 1.20 -16.20
C ALA A 219 16.30 0.48 -17.24
N THR A 220 16.40 0.89 -18.50
CA THR A 220 16.13 -0.03 -19.61
C THR A 220 17.12 -1.19 -19.51
N THR A 221 16.68 -2.43 -19.73
CA THR A 221 17.58 -3.57 -19.61
C THR A 221 18.08 -4.08 -20.95
N THR A 222 19.33 -4.56 -20.97
CA THR A 222 19.85 -5.45 -22.01
C THR A 222 19.84 -6.90 -21.53
N ASP A 223 19.97 -7.85 -22.47
CA ASP A 223 20.20 -9.26 -22.13
C ASP A 223 21.42 -9.41 -21.20
N GLY A 224 21.27 -10.26 -20.19
CA GLY A 224 22.30 -10.58 -19.21
C GLY A 224 22.56 -9.48 -18.19
N GLN A 225 21.85 -8.36 -18.22
CA GLN A 225 22.08 -7.25 -17.30
C GLN A 225 21.89 -7.70 -15.85
N ILE A 226 22.89 -7.37 -15.03
CA ILE A 226 22.90 -7.61 -13.59
C ILE A 226 22.68 -6.28 -12.88
N ALA A 227 21.84 -6.30 -11.87
CA ALA A 227 21.64 -5.23 -10.91
C ALA A 227 21.71 -5.82 -9.49
N ALA A 228 21.74 -4.94 -8.50
CA ALA A 228 21.64 -5.34 -7.11
C ALA A 228 20.44 -4.63 -6.46
N ALA A 229 19.65 -5.37 -5.71
CA ALA A 229 18.91 -4.80 -4.61
C ALA A 229 19.89 -4.44 -3.49
N GLU A 230 19.50 -3.57 -2.56
CA GLU A 230 20.29 -3.32 -1.36
C GLU A 230 19.90 -4.26 -0.21
N SER A 231 18.83 -5.06 -0.38
CA SER A 231 18.37 -6.05 0.59
C SER A 231 17.68 -7.25 -0.08
N GLY A 232 17.70 -8.42 0.58
CA GLY A 232 16.99 -9.61 0.12
C GLY A 232 15.45 -9.53 0.22
N ASN A 233 14.95 -8.46 0.86
CA ASN A 233 13.56 -8.01 0.78
C ASN A 233 13.45 -6.86 -0.22
N ALA A 234 12.79 -7.12 -1.33
CA ALA A 234 12.69 -6.17 -2.43
C ALA A 234 11.36 -6.35 -3.16
N ILE A 235 10.92 -5.27 -3.80
CA ILE A 235 9.89 -5.30 -4.82
C ILE A 235 10.59 -5.01 -6.13
N ILE A 236 10.44 -5.92 -7.10
CA ILE A 236 11.10 -5.85 -8.40
C ILE A 236 10.01 -5.77 -9.46
N GLU A 237 10.15 -4.83 -10.39
CA GLU A 237 9.30 -4.69 -11.57
C GLU A 237 10.18 -4.81 -12.82
N HIS A 238 9.79 -5.67 -13.75
CA HIS A 238 10.42 -5.79 -15.07
C HIS A 238 9.34 -5.83 -16.13
N THR A 239 9.42 -4.92 -17.10
CA THR A 239 8.55 -4.91 -18.28
C THR A 239 9.26 -5.62 -19.42
N ILE A 240 8.71 -6.75 -19.84
CA ILE A 240 9.22 -7.58 -20.94
C ILE A 240 8.28 -7.50 -22.13
N THR A 241 8.80 -7.73 -23.33
CA THR A 241 7.97 -8.01 -24.51
C THR A 241 8.06 -9.50 -24.81
N ALA A 242 6.92 -10.18 -24.76
CA ALA A 242 6.86 -11.61 -25.04
C ALA A 242 7.16 -11.87 -26.53
N ALA A 243 7.94 -12.92 -26.80
CA ALA A 243 8.33 -13.33 -28.15
C ALA A 243 8.02 -14.82 -28.37
N THR A 244 7.55 -15.18 -29.56
CA THR A 244 7.16 -16.56 -29.90
C THR A 244 8.28 -17.56 -29.61
N GLY A 245 7.98 -18.60 -28.83
CA GLY A 245 8.90 -19.69 -28.50
C GLY A 245 10.03 -19.30 -27.54
N VAL A 246 10.00 -18.09 -26.98
CA VAL A 246 11.06 -17.60 -26.09
C VAL A 246 10.70 -17.85 -24.63
N THR A 247 11.68 -18.33 -23.86
CA THR A 247 11.64 -18.37 -22.40
C THR A 247 12.46 -17.21 -21.85
N GLN A 248 11.82 -16.34 -21.08
CA GLN A 248 12.47 -15.22 -20.42
C GLN A 248 12.60 -15.51 -18.93
N GLU A 249 13.65 -14.98 -18.29
CA GLU A 249 13.96 -15.24 -16.89
C GLU A 249 14.36 -13.96 -16.18
N LEU A 250 13.81 -13.81 -14.98
CA LEU A 250 14.24 -12.83 -14.00
C LEU A 250 14.80 -13.60 -12.80
N MET A 251 16.11 -13.55 -12.61
CA MET A 251 16.79 -14.15 -11.47
C MET A 251 16.83 -13.15 -10.33
N VAL A 252 16.44 -13.59 -9.14
CA VAL A 252 16.43 -12.79 -7.91
C VAL A 252 17.08 -13.58 -6.78
N ARG A 253 17.50 -12.91 -5.70
CA ARG A 253 18.28 -13.55 -4.62
C ARG A 253 19.48 -14.32 -5.17
N ARG A 254 20.13 -13.69 -6.16
CA ARG A 254 21.18 -14.29 -6.95
C ARG A 254 22.53 -14.09 -6.27
N VAL A 255 23.24 -15.19 -6.01
CA VAL A 255 24.68 -15.18 -5.72
C VAL A 255 25.44 -15.23 -7.05
N ASP A 256 25.11 -16.22 -7.87
CA ASP A 256 25.60 -16.46 -9.22
C ASP A 256 24.52 -17.11 -10.08
N ASP A 257 24.84 -17.50 -11.32
CA ASP A 257 23.85 -18.09 -12.23
C ASP A 257 23.41 -19.51 -11.82
N ASP A 258 24.12 -20.16 -10.89
CA ASP A 258 23.84 -21.51 -10.41
C ASP A 258 23.19 -21.54 -9.02
N ASN A 259 23.12 -20.39 -8.35
CA ASN A 259 22.58 -20.21 -7.01
C ASN A 259 21.64 -18.98 -6.96
N CYS A 260 20.37 -19.18 -7.33
CA CYS A 260 19.37 -18.13 -7.38
C CYS A 260 17.92 -18.64 -7.29
N ILE A 261 16.98 -17.70 -7.19
CA ILE A 261 15.57 -17.93 -7.49
C ILE A 261 15.29 -17.41 -8.89
N ILE A 262 14.70 -18.23 -9.75
CA ILE A 262 14.33 -17.89 -11.13
C ILE A 262 12.82 -17.68 -11.19
N ILE A 263 12.42 -16.52 -11.71
CA ILE A 263 11.07 -16.27 -12.19
C ILE A 263 11.08 -16.53 -13.70
N ARG A 264 10.58 -17.70 -14.11
CA ARG A 264 10.63 -18.16 -15.51
C ARG A 264 9.30 -17.86 -16.20
N MET A 265 9.37 -17.15 -17.31
CA MET A 265 8.25 -16.72 -18.15
C MET A 265 8.33 -17.51 -19.45
N ASP A 266 7.57 -18.59 -19.54
CA ASP A 266 7.63 -19.56 -20.64
C ASP A 266 6.47 -19.33 -21.61
N GLN A 267 6.79 -18.77 -22.78
CA GLN A 267 5.80 -18.41 -23.81
C GLN A 267 5.13 -19.65 -24.41
N ALA A 268 5.90 -20.69 -24.72
CA ALA A 268 5.38 -21.90 -25.34
C ALA A 268 4.55 -22.73 -24.36
N GLY A 269 5.00 -22.82 -23.11
CA GLY A 269 4.28 -23.48 -22.03
C GLY A 269 3.08 -22.69 -21.50
N SER A 270 2.97 -21.40 -21.82
CA SER A 270 1.97 -20.48 -21.24
C SER A 270 1.97 -20.51 -19.70
N THR A 271 3.16 -20.45 -19.10
CA THR A 271 3.33 -20.47 -17.65
C THR A 271 4.22 -19.34 -17.15
N ILE A 272 4.05 -19.01 -15.88
CA ILE A 272 5.02 -18.29 -15.06
C ILE A 272 5.37 -19.14 -13.84
N LYS A 273 6.66 -19.42 -13.66
CA LYS A 273 7.16 -20.35 -12.64
C LYS A 273 8.09 -19.66 -11.66
N VAL A 274 8.10 -20.16 -10.44
CA VAL A 274 9.13 -19.85 -9.43
C VAL A 274 9.99 -21.10 -9.26
N ILE A 275 11.28 -20.98 -9.55
CA ILE A 275 12.22 -22.11 -9.55
C ILE A 275 13.37 -21.76 -8.61
N LYS A 276 13.73 -22.68 -7.71
CA LYS A 276 14.99 -22.62 -6.97
C LYS A 276 16.08 -23.25 -7.83
N LYS A 277 17.18 -22.55 -8.05
CA LYS A 277 18.38 -23.12 -8.67
C LYS A 277 19.50 -23.14 -7.63
N GLU A 278 19.96 -24.33 -7.27
CA GLU A 278 20.98 -24.57 -6.24
C GLU A 278 22.08 -25.46 -6.81
N ALA A 279 23.31 -24.95 -6.85
CA ALA A 279 24.46 -25.61 -7.48
C ALA A 279 24.14 -26.14 -8.89
N GLY A 280 23.41 -25.35 -9.69
CA GLY A 280 23.06 -25.71 -11.06
C GLY A 280 21.75 -26.51 -11.21
N VAL A 281 21.21 -27.06 -10.11
CA VAL A 281 20.02 -27.92 -10.13
C VAL A 281 18.76 -27.09 -9.93
N GLU A 282 17.85 -27.17 -10.88
CA GLU A 282 16.55 -26.49 -10.83
C GLU A 282 15.49 -27.35 -10.14
N THR A 283 14.78 -26.74 -9.19
CA THR A 283 13.61 -27.30 -8.51
C THR A 283 12.45 -26.33 -8.63
N GLU A 284 11.37 -26.73 -9.28
CA GLU A 284 10.15 -25.93 -9.35
C GLU A 284 9.52 -25.80 -7.94
N LEU A 285 9.32 -24.57 -7.49
CA LEU A 285 8.66 -24.26 -6.22
C LEU A 285 7.17 -23.99 -6.42
N ASN A 286 6.80 -23.36 -7.54
CA ASN A 286 5.42 -23.09 -7.92
C ASN A 286 5.31 -22.79 -9.43
N SER A 287 4.13 -22.97 -9.99
CA SER A 287 3.81 -22.72 -11.40
C SER A 287 2.36 -22.27 -11.54
N ALA A 288 2.14 -21.25 -12.38
CA ALA A 288 0.81 -20.72 -12.67
C ALA A 288 0.62 -20.47 -14.16
N ALA A 289 -0.63 -20.56 -14.62
CA ALA A 289 -0.98 -20.26 -16.01
C ALA A 289 -0.84 -18.76 -16.32
N GLN A 290 -0.14 -18.46 -17.41
CA GLN A 290 -0.04 -17.13 -17.99
C GLN A 290 0.15 -17.25 -19.50
N THR A 291 -0.83 -16.78 -20.27
CA THR A 291 -0.69 -16.69 -21.72
C THR A 291 0.20 -15.49 -22.07
N TRP A 292 1.26 -15.76 -22.82
CA TRP A 292 2.21 -14.75 -23.30
C TRP A 292 1.98 -14.50 -24.79
N THR A 293 1.20 -13.47 -25.11
CA THR A 293 0.89 -13.11 -26.49
C THR A 293 2.11 -12.49 -27.15
N ASN A 294 2.50 -12.99 -28.32
CA ASN A 294 3.65 -12.48 -29.06
C ASN A 294 3.55 -10.96 -29.29
N ALA A 295 4.67 -10.26 -29.18
CA ALA A 295 4.80 -8.80 -29.28
C ALA A 295 3.99 -7.99 -28.25
N THR A 296 3.41 -8.63 -27.24
CA THR A 296 2.73 -7.93 -26.15
C THR A 296 3.71 -7.62 -25.03
N ALA A 297 3.70 -6.38 -24.56
CA ALA A 297 4.42 -5.99 -23.37
C ALA A 297 3.67 -6.45 -22.12
N TYR A 298 4.40 -7.03 -21.17
CA TYR A 298 3.88 -7.46 -19.88
C TYR A 298 4.76 -6.89 -18.78
N ARG A 299 4.12 -6.37 -17.75
CA ARG A 299 4.76 -5.98 -16.51
C ARG A 299 4.76 -7.15 -15.53
N VAL A 300 5.94 -7.61 -15.16
CA VAL A 300 6.14 -8.69 -14.19
C VAL A 300 6.63 -8.11 -12.88
N HIS A 301 5.94 -8.47 -11.80
CA HIS A 301 6.29 -8.05 -10.46
C HIS A 301 6.73 -9.24 -9.62
N VAL A 302 7.78 -9.02 -8.84
CA VAL A 302 8.26 -9.96 -7.84
C VAL A 302 8.31 -9.23 -6.51
N SER A 303 7.59 -9.70 -5.51
CA SER A 303 7.71 -9.21 -4.13
C SER A 303 8.39 -10.26 -3.27
N LEU A 304 9.47 -9.87 -2.62
CA LEU A 304 10.31 -10.69 -1.77
C LEU A 304 10.20 -10.18 -0.34
N TYR A 305 9.63 -11.00 0.54
CA TYR A 305 9.45 -10.67 1.95
C TYR A 305 9.82 -11.87 2.82
N GLY A 306 11.00 -11.87 3.44
CA GLY A 306 11.51 -13.00 4.22
C GLY A 306 11.52 -14.28 3.36
N SER A 307 10.75 -15.30 3.73
CA SER A 307 10.58 -16.49 2.90
C SER A 307 9.64 -16.34 1.72
N ASN A 308 8.75 -15.36 1.75
CA ASN A 308 7.66 -15.27 0.78
C ASN A 308 8.17 -14.72 -0.54
N ILE A 309 7.80 -15.40 -1.62
CA ILE A 309 8.08 -15.03 -3.00
C ILE A 309 6.73 -14.96 -3.72
N ILE A 310 6.40 -13.76 -4.17
CA ILE A 310 5.11 -13.46 -4.79
C ILE A 310 5.36 -12.96 -6.20
N THR A 311 4.63 -13.51 -7.17
CA THR A 311 4.71 -13.05 -8.56
C THR A 311 3.35 -12.57 -9.07
N ARG A 312 3.38 -11.50 -9.87
CA ARG A 312 2.22 -10.99 -10.60
C ARG A 312 2.60 -10.68 -12.04
N VAL A 313 1.62 -10.80 -12.93
CA VAL A 313 1.71 -10.34 -14.32
C VAL A 313 0.56 -9.39 -14.55
N GLU A 314 0.87 -8.13 -14.81
CA GLU A 314 -0.07 -7.04 -14.58
C GLU A 314 -0.72 -7.22 -13.19
N LEU A 315 -1.99 -6.88 -13.01
CA LEU A 315 -2.73 -7.04 -11.74
C LEU A 315 -3.00 -8.48 -11.31
N SER A 316 -2.75 -9.45 -12.20
CA SER A 316 -3.11 -10.83 -11.94
C SER A 316 -2.09 -11.48 -11.03
N PHE A 317 -2.58 -11.93 -9.87
CA PHE A 317 -1.83 -12.81 -8.98
C PHE A 317 -1.46 -14.12 -9.67
N LYS A 318 -0.20 -14.55 -9.56
CA LYS A 318 0.28 -15.77 -10.21
C LYS A 318 0.78 -16.81 -9.23
N ASN A 319 1.86 -16.52 -8.52
CA ASN A 319 2.42 -17.45 -7.55
C ASN A 319 2.50 -16.80 -6.16
N ASP A 320 2.07 -17.54 -5.14
CA ASP A 320 2.40 -17.34 -3.72
C ASP A 320 3.20 -18.57 -3.29
N THR A 321 4.47 -18.41 -2.95
CA THR A 321 5.25 -19.54 -2.47
C THR A 321 6.26 -19.07 -1.44
N THR A 322 6.90 -20.03 -0.77
CA THR A 322 7.90 -19.75 0.26
C THR A 322 9.19 -20.47 -0.03
N SER A 323 10.32 -19.83 0.26
CA SER A 323 11.65 -20.43 0.20
C SER A 323 12.59 -19.76 1.19
N THR A 324 13.38 -20.57 1.90
CA THR A 324 14.49 -20.10 2.76
C THR A 324 15.79 -19.92 2.02
N TYR A 325 15.84 -20.28 0.74
CA TYR A 325 17.02 -20.19 -0.08
C TYR A 325 17.39 -18.74 -0.40
N ASN A 326 18.66 -18.37 -0.16
CA ASN A 326 19.26 -17.07 -0.47
C ASN A 326 18.46 -15.84 0.01
N GLN A 327 17.76 -15.93 1.15
CA GLN A 327 16.89 -14.85 1.63
C GLN A 327 17.61 -13.51 1.87
N THR A 328 18.91 -13.53 2.11
CA THR A 328 19.75 -12.34 2.35
C THR A 328 20.39 -11.79 1.08
N GLU A 329 20.40 -12.56 0.00
CA GLU A 329 21.08 -12.21 -1.24
C GLU A 329 20.29 -11.17 -2.01
N THR A 330 21.03 -10.27 -2.67
CA THR A 330 20.42 -9.08 -3.27
C THR A 330 20.58 -9.01 -4.79
N GLY A 331 21.34 -9.94 -5.39
CA GLY A 331 21.57 -9.95 -6.83
C GLY A 331 20.27 -10.15 -7.62
N VAL A 332 20.14 -9.37 -8.69
CA VAL A 332 19.06 -9.46 -9.69
C VAL A 332 19.70 -9.55 -11.07
N LYS A 333 19.21 -10.45 -11.93
CA LYS A 333 19.66 -10.56 -13.32
C LYS A 333 18.48 -10.80 -14.23
N VAL A 334 18.48 -10.16 -15.39
CA VAL A 334 17.51 -10.41 -16.45
C VAL A 334 18.17 -11.19 -17.58
N SER A 335 17.47 -12.17 -18.16
CA SER A 335 17.97 -12.91 -19.32
C SER A 335 17.56 -12.29 -20.66
N HIS A 336 16.82 -11.18 -20.65
CA HIS A 336 16.33 -10.53 -21.86
C HIS A 336 16.20 -9.02 -21.66
N ALA A 337 16.30 -8.29 -22.78
CA ALA A 337 16.05 -6.87 -22.81
C ALA A 337 14.60 -6.55 -22.44
N GLY A 338 14.40 -5.42 -21.76
CA GLY A 338 13.10 -4.96 -21.30
C GLY A 338 13.04 -3.44 -21.21
N ALA A 339 11.82 -2.92 -21.19
CA ALA A 339 11.59 -1.48 -21.18
C ALA A 339 12.00 -0.83 -19.84
N ASN A 340 11.99 -1.60 -18.75
CA ASN A 340 12.42 -1.13 -17.43
C ASN A 340 12.87 -2.29 -16.53
N LEU A 341 13.71 -1.99 -15.55
CA LEU A 341 13.93 -2.80 -14.36
C LEU A 341 13.95 -1.85 -13.17
N GLY A 342 12.87 -1.87 -12.40
CA GLY A 342 12.77 -1.14 -11.14
C GLY A 342 12.99 -2.06 -9.96
N ILE A 343 13.85 -1.64 -9.04
CA ILE A 343 14.09 -2.37 -7.80
C ILE A 343 13.86 -1.41 -6.65
N TRP A 344 12.88 -1.73 -5.79
CA TRP A 344 12.62 -1.00 -4.56
C TRP A 344 12.99 -1.86 -3.36
N GLN A 345 13.56 -1.23 -2.35
CA GLN A 345 13.73 -1.85 -1.05
C GLN A 345 12.43 -1.86 -0.27
N SER A 346 12.22 -2.91 0.52
CA SER A 346 11.13 -2.89 1.49
C SER A 346 11.35 -1.85 2.59
N ASN A 347 12.60 -1.53 2.96
CA ASN A 347 12.92 -0.51 3.95
C ASN A 347 13.89 0.51 3.32
N PRO A 348 13.40 1.47 2.52
CA PRO A 348 14.27 2.47 1.91
C PRO A 348 14.99 3.29 3.01
N THR A 349 16.12 3.90 2.68
CA THR A 349 16.90 4.72 3.64
C THR A 349 17.07 6.17 3.20
N ASP A 350 16.40 6.56 2.11
CA ASP A 350 16.64 7.81 1.40
C ASP A 350 15.78 8.99 1.90
N GLU A 351 16.17 10.20 1.45
CA GLU A 351 15.52 11.50 1.69
C GLU A 351 13.98 11.51 1.57
N PRO A 352 13.32 10.78 0.64
CA PRO A 352 11.85 10.73 0.56
C PRO A 352 11.16 10.26 1.85
N LEU A 353 11.82 9.44 2.68
CA LEU A 353 11.26 8.99 3.96
C LEU A 353 11.12 10.10 5.00
N SER A 354 12.03 11.08 4.99
CA SER A 354 11.94 12.23 5.90
C SER A 354 10.65 13.03 5.68
N GLN A 355 10.11 13.03 4.45
CA GLN A 355 8.82 13.65 4.15
C GLN A 355 7.65 12.84 4.69
N LEU A 356 7.77 11.50 4.77
CA LEU A 356 6.78 10.67 5.44
C LEU A 356 6.80 10.86 6.97
N ASP A 357 7.99 11.09 7.55
CA ASP A 357 8.12 11.45 8.97
C ASP A 357 7.51 12.83 9.26
N ALA A 358 7.72 13.82 8.39
CA ALA A 358 7.04 15.11 8.50
C ALA A 358 5.52 14.99 8.29
N PHE A 359 5.10 14.05 7.45
CA PHE A 359 3.68 13.77 7.21
C PHE A 359 3.01 13.16 8.46
N PHE A 360 3.71 12.31 9.21
CA PHE A 360 3.31 11.77 10.52
C PHE A 360 4.32 12.11 11.62
N PRO A 361 4.27 13.34 12.18
CA PRO A 361 5.12 13.69 13.31
C PRO A 361 4.83 12.75 14.49
N ALA A 362 5.86 12.53 15.30
CA ALA A 362 5.83 11.62 16.44
C ALA A 362 4.69 11.94 17.41
#